data_AF-A0A259PH06-F1
#
_entry.id   AF-A0A259PH06-F1
#
_cell.length_a   1.000
_cell.length_b   1.000
_cell.length_c   1.000
_cell.angle_alpha   90.00
_cell.angle_beta   90.00
_cell.angle_gamma   90.00
#
_symmetry.space_group_name_H-M   'P 1'
#
loop_
_entity.id
_entity.type
_entity.pdbx_description
1 polymer ?
#
loop_
_entity_poly.entity_id
_entity_poly.type
_entity_poly.pdbx_seq_one_letter_code
_entity_poly.pdbx_strand_id
1 'polypeptide(L)'
;NTPDAMAQALLALRPVALQRGGKLWCLFGAGGDRDRGKRPLMAAAAEAHADRVVLTSDNPRSEAPQAILDDLLHGLRSQAQAVAVEDRAQAIAQTLAHADAADVVLLAGKGHEVTQEQGGRKQPFSDVFHARMALQARGGGLFSLGELQAWVGGRMHGDPATPIGRVCTDTRELRAGDVFVALRGARFDAHDFLPLAAQAGAAAVLAERGVDTCGLPGVEVDSGLRALGLLARAWRRQQAAMPLAAVTGSNGKTTVTQMVASILCAWLGDGGYLSTRGNFNNEVGVPLTLLRLLPQHLAGVVELGMNHPGEVATLAAIAEPTVALVNNAQREHQEFMQTVEAVARENGSVLAALPAHGVAVFPAADAFAELWTRLAAGRRLMRFALHDAAAPVAAEVAGWILPGEQGDENGMRLHLRTPAGEADLRLQVMGVHNAHNALAAAAAGLASGAPLEAV
;
A
#
# COMPACT_ATOMS: atom_id res chain seq x y z
N ASN A 1 23.96 11.02 -2.54
CA ASN A 1 24.23 12.43 -2.16
C ASN A 1 25.72 12.66 -2.12
N THR A 2 26.18 13.78 -2.68
CA THR A 2 27.55 14.28 -2.51
C THR A 2 27.51 15.49 -1.57
N PRO A 3 28.62 15.85 -0.92
CA PRO A 3 28.71 17.09 -0.15
C PRO A 3 28.28 18.32 -0.95
N ASP A 4 28.73 18.42 -2.21
CA ASP A 4 28.39 19.54 -3.10
C ASP A 4 26.89 19.61 -3.40
N ALA A 5 26.26 18.47 -3.71
CA ALA A 5 24.83 18.43 -3.98
C ALA A 5 24.01 18.85 -2.75
N MET A 6 24.46 18.46 -1.55
CA MET A 6 23.84 18.89 -0.29
C MET A 6 23.94 20.40 -0.11
N ALA A 7 25.14 20.96 -0.28
CA ALA A 7 25.38 22.39 -0.15
C ALA A 7 24.54 23.20 -1.15
N GLN A 8 24.51 22.79 -2.43
CA GLN A 8 23.74 23.48 -3.46
C GLN A 8 22.23 23.45 -3.17
N ALA A 9 21.69 22.30 -2.73
CA ALA A 9 20.27 22.20 -2.37
C ALA A 9 19.92 23.15 -1.19
N LEU A 10 20.75 23.19 -0.15
CA LEU A 10 20.53 24.07 1.00
C LEU A 10 20.68 25.56 0.62
N LEU A 11 21.68 25.91 -0.19
CA LEU A 11 21.86 27.27 -0.69
C LEU A 11 20.65 27.72 -1.54
N ALA A 12 20.10 26.83 -2.36
CA ALA A 12 18.90 27.12 -3.15
C ALA A 12 17.64 27.31 -2.29
N LEU A 13 17.53 26.60 -1.16
CA LEU A 13 16.38 26.69 -0.25
C LEU A 13 16.50 27.84 0.78
N ARG A 14 17.71 28.32 1.05
CA ARG A 14 17.96 29.38 2.04
C ARG A 14 17.13 30.66 1.80
N PRO A 15 17.02 31.21 0.57
CA PRO A 15 16.18 32.38 0.32
C PRO A 15 14.71 32.14 0.69
N VAL A 16 14.19 30.92 0.49
CA VAL A 16 12.80 30.57 0.82
C VAL A 16 12.58 30.57 2.34
N ALA A 17 13.51 29.97 3.10
CA ALA A 17 13.44 29.98 4.56
C ALA A 17 13.48 31.41 5.13
N LEU A 18 14.40 32.25 4.60
CA LEU A 18 14.52 33.66 4.99
C LEU A 18 13.25 34.46 4.66
N GLN A 19 12.68 34.27 3.46
CA GLN A 19 11.44 34.94 3.05
C GLN A 19 10.25 34.56 3.95
N ARG A 20 10.20 33.32 4.41
CA ARG A 20 9.18 32.84 5.35
C ARG A 20 9.44 33.27 6.80
N GLY A 21 10.64 33.77 7.11
CA GLY A 21 11.07 34.07 8.47
C GLY A 21 11.30 32.82 9.34
N GLY A 22 11.55 31.67 8.71
CA GLY A 22 11.76 30.38 9.38
C GLY A 22 13.20 29.87 9.29
N LYS A 23 13.43 28.72 9.91
CA LYS A 23 14.70 27.98 9.89
C LYS A 23 14.76 27.02 8.70
N LEU A 24 15.97 26.79 8.20
CA LEU A 24 16.27 25.74 7.24
C LEU A 24 16.76 24.49 7.97
N TRP A 25 15.99 23.42 7.91
CA TRP A 25 16.34 22.11 8.45
C TRP A 25 16.89 21.20 7.35
N CYS A 26 17.89 20.39 7.68
CA CYS A 26 18.42 19.35 6.81
C CYS A 26 18.35 17.99 7.51
N LEU A 27 17.45 17.12 7.06
CA LEU A 27 17.43 15.71 7.45
C LEU A 27 18.07 14.88 6.37
N PHE A 28 19.10 14.11 6.71
CA PHE A 28 19.71 13.19 5.75
C PHE A 28 20.39 11.99 6.42
N GLY A 29 20.62 10.96 5.61
CA GLY A 29 21.43 9.81 5.97
C GLY A 29 22.47 9.49 4.89
N ALA A 30 23.26 8.46 5.13
CA ALA A 30 24.20 7.92 4.17
C ALA A 30 23.97 6.42 3.96
N GLY A 31 24.22 5.95 2.74
CA GLY A 31 24.18 4.51 2.45
C GLY A 31 25.41 3.80 3.02
N GLY A 32 25.21 2.60 3.54
CA GLY A 32 26.28 1.66 3.84
C GLY A 32 26.94 1.10 2.58
N ASP A 33 28.09 0.45 2.70
CA ASP A 33 28.92 -0.13 1.63
C ASP A 33 29.21 0.86 0.48
N ARG A 34 29.19 2.15 0.79
CA ARG A 34 29.49 3.26 -0.11
C ARG A 34 30.71 4.02 0.41
N ASP A 35 31.00 5.15 -0.23
CA ASP A 35 32.12 6.00 0.12
C ASP A 35 32.00 6.58 1.53
N ARG A 36 32.65 5.91 2.49
CA ARG A 36 32.72 6.29 3.90
C ARG A 36 33.39 7.65 4.10
N GLY A 37 34.37 7.99 3.26
CA GLY A 37 35.09 9.27 3.33
C GLY A 37 34.21 10.49 3.05
N LYS A 38 33.12 10.32 2.29
CA LYS A 38 32.16 11.40 2.01
C LYS A 38 31.21 11.71 3.15
N ARG A 39 30.97 10.78 4.09
CA ARG A 39 30.01 10.95 5.20
C ARG A 39 30.31 12.19 6.04
N PRO A 40 31.50 12.35 6.65
CA PRO A 40 31.78 13.55 7.45
C PRO A 40 31.73 14.83 6.63
N LEU A 41 32.13 14.80 5.35
CA LEU A 41 32.07 15.96 4.46
C LEU A 41 30.63 16.39 4.16
N MET A 42 29.70 15.43 4.02
CA MET A 42 28.28 15.73 3.84
C MET A 42 27.68 16.38 5.09
N ALA A 43 28.03 15.90 6.28
CA ALA A 43 27.59 16.49 7.54
C ALA A 43 28.13 17.92 7.74
N ALA A 44 29.42 18.14 7.45
CA ALA A 44 30.02 19.47 7.49
C ALA A 44 29.32 20.43 6.51
N ALA A 45 28.98 19.97 5.30
CA ALA A 45 28.26 20.78 4.32
C ALA A 45 26.83 21.12 4.78
N ALA A 46 26.13 20.18 5.43
CA ALA A 46 24.82 20.44 6.02
C ALA A 46 24.89 21.46 7.17
N GLU A 47 25.85 21.31 8.09
CA GLU A 47 26.06 22.23 9.22
C GLU A 47 26.41 23.65 8.75
N ALA A 48 27.16 23.78 7.66
CA ALA A 48 27.52 25.09 7.11
C ALA A 48 26.32 25.87 6.53
N HIS A 49 25.26 25.18 6.10
CA HIS A 49 24.19 25.77 5.30
C HIS A 49 22.77 25.56 5.84
N ALA A 50 22.58 24.77 6.89
CA ALA A 50 21.31 24.58 7.59
C ALA A 50 21.38 25.15 9.02
N ASP A 51 20.23 25.56 9.55
CA ASP A 51 20.11 26.02 10.94
C ASP A 51 19.90 24.85 11.91
N ARG A 52 19.41 23.71 11.39
CA ARG A 52 19.19 22.47 12.13
C ARG A 52 19.61 21.29 11.27
N VAL A 53 20.43 20.40 11.82
CA VAL A 53 20.87 19.16 11.16
C VAL A 53 20.28 17.95 11.88
N VAL A 54 19.64 17.08 11.12
CA VAL A 54 19.12 15.79 11.59
C VAL A 54 19.79 14.67 10.81
N LEU A 55 20.49 13.79 11.50
CA LEU A 55 21.18 12.64 10.95
C LEU A 55 20.34 11.39 11.19
N THR A 56 20.24 10.54 10.17
CA THR A 56 19.49 9.28 10.26
C THR A 56 20.10 8.17 9.41
N SER A 57 19.61 6.94 9.60
CA SER A 57 19.89 5.85 8.69
C SER A 57 19.20 6.08 7.33
N ASP A 58 19.80 5.56 6.28
CA ASP A 58 19.21 5.55 4.94
C ASP A 58 19.13 4.11 4.43
N ASN A 59 20.06 3.67 3.58
CA ASN A 59 20.19 2.27 3.21
C ASN A 59 21.46 1.70 3.88
N PRO A 60 21.40 1.25 5.14
CA PRO A 60 22.57 0.79 5.88
C PRO A 60 23.24 -0.46 5.26
N ARG A 61 22.52 -1.24 4.44
CA ARG A 61 23.05 -2.45 3.77
C ARG A 61 23.70 -3.39 4.80
N SER A 62 24.98 -3.71 4.65
CA SER A 62 25.70 -4.59 5.57
C SER A 62 26.27 -3.88 6.80
N GLU A 63 26.33 -2.55 6.80
CA GLU A 63 26.87 -1.76 7.91
C GLU A 63 25.85 -1.57 9.05
N ALA A 64 26.35 -1.49 10.28
CA ALA A 64 25.53 -1.10 11.42
C ALA A 64 25.07 0.37 11.26
N PRO A 65 23.76 0.68 11.35
CA PRO A 65 23.26 2.04 11.22
C PRO A 65 23.95 3.05 12.14
N GLN A 66 24.24 2.65 13.39
CA GLN A 66 24.95 3.50 14.35
C GLN A 66 26.35 3.88 13.87
N ALA A 67 27.10 2.97 13.24
CA ALA A 67 28.43 3.28 12.72
C ALA A 67 28.39 4.34 11.60
N ILE A 68 27.33 4.32 10.77
CA ILE A 68 27.10 5.33 9.75
C ILE A 68 26.81 6.69 10.40
N LEU A 69 25.98 6.71 11.44
CA LEU A 69 25.70 7.93 12.20
C LEU A 69 26.96 8.50 12.86
N ASP A 70 27.79 7.64 13.46
CA ASP A 70 29.04 8.05 14.07
C ASP A 70 29.95 8.72 13.04
N ASP A 71 30.12 8.13 11.85
CA ASP A 71 30.92 8.73 10.76
C ASP A 71 30.40 10.11 10.32
N LEU A 72 29.08 10.29 10.29
CA LEU A 72 28.45 11.57 9.98
C LEU A 72 28.71 12.59 11.09
N LEU A 73 28.55 12.20 12.36
CA LEU A 73 28.77 13.05 13.53
C LEU A 73 30.23 13.55 13.60
N HIS A 74 31.21 12.73 13.21
CA HIS A 74 32.62 13.14 13.14
C HIS A 74 32.87 14.33 12.18
N GLY A 75 31.98 14.57 11.22
CA GLY A 75 32.06 15.70 10.29
C GLY A 75 31.58 17.04 10.86
N LEU A 76 30.84 17.02 11.97
CA LEU A 76 30.24 18.22 12.56
C LEU A 76 31.21 18.93 13.49
N ARG A 77 31.23 20.26 13.45
CA ARG A 77 31.96 21.10 14.42
C ARG A 77 31.25 21.12 15.77
N SER A 78 29.92 21.07 15.78
CA SER A 78 29.10 21.11 16.99
C SER A 78 28.11 19.94 17.02
N GLN A 79 28.60 18.75 17.35
CA GLN A 79 27.78 17.53 17.45
C GLN A 79 26.56 17.70 18.37
N ALA A 80 26.69 18.48 19.45
CA ALA A 80 25.61 18.72 20.41
C ALA A 80 24.40 19.48 19.83
N GLN A 81 24.55 20.12 18.65
CA GLN A 81 23.46 20.83 17.98
C GLN A 81 22.73 19.98 16.94
N ALA A 82 23.28 18.82 16.57
CA ALA A 82 22.63 17.88 15.66
C ALA A 82 21.76 16.89 16.43
N VAL A 83 20.69 16.46 15.79
CA VAL A 83 19.83 15.38 16.27
C VAL A 83 20.19 14.11 15.48
N ALA A 84 20.53 13.02 16.15
CA ALA A 84 20.77 11.73 15.52
C ALA A 84 19.66 10.76 15.90
N VAL A 85 18.92 10.26 14.90
CA VAL A 85 17.83 9.29 15.08
C VAL A 85 18.04 8.17 14.08
N GLU A 86 18.32 6.98 14.57
CA GLU A 86 18.64 5.82 13.72
C GLU A 86 17.51 5.52 12.72
N ASP A 87 16.28 5.40 13.21
CA ASP A 87 15.13 5.09 12.37
C ASP A 87 14.70 6.29 11.51
N ARG A 88 14.61 6.07 10.20
CA ARG A 88 14.33 7.13 9.22
C ARG A 88 12.89 7.63 9.32
N ALA A 89 11.92 6.74 9.56
CA ALA A 89 10.51 7.14 9.72
C ALA A 89 10.33 8.02 10.95
N GLN A 90 10.96 7.64 12.06
CA GLN A 90 10.97 8.38 13.32
C GLN A 90 11.70 9.72 13.15
N ALA A 91 12.84 9.75 12.45
CA ALA A 91 13.56 10.99 12.16
C ALA A 91 12.68 11.98 11.38
N ILE A 92 11.99 11.51 10.33
CA ILE A 92 11.07 12.34 9.52
C ILE A 92 9.91 12.84 10.40
N ALA A 93 9.26 11.94 11.15
CA ALA A 93 8.13 12.26 12.00
C ALA A 93 8.50 13.30 13.08
N GLN A 94 9.61 13.08 13.79
CA GLN A 94 10.10 14.00 14.81
C GLN A 94 10.50 15.35 14.21
N THR A 95 11.23 15.35 13.09
CA THR A 95 11.66 16.60 12.43
C THR A 95 10.47 17.45 12.04
N LEU A 96 9.49 16.84 11.37
CA LEU A 96 8.30 17.56 10.95
C LEU A 96 7.44 17.96 12.15
N ALA A 97 7.35 17.17 13.22
CA ALA A 97 6.61 17.56 14.43
C ALA A 97 7.21 18.80 15.13
N HIS A 98 8.54 18.97 15.09
CA HIS A 98 9.24 20.08 15.77
C HIS A 98 9.48 21.31 14.88
N ALA A 99 9.42 21.18 13.56
CA ALA A 99 9.59 22.30 12.65
C ALA A 99 8.44 23.31 12.78
N ASP A 100 8.72 24.61 12.87
CA ASP A 100 7.68 25.63 12.92
C ASP A 100 6.98 25.80 11.56
N ALA A 101 5.81 26.45 11.52
CA ALA A 101 5.06 26.64 10.27
C ALA A 101 5.82 27.45 9.20
N ALA A 102 6.74 28.33 9.64
CA ALA A 102 7.59 29.13 8.77
C ALA A 102 8.82 28.35 8.25
N ASP A 103 9.19 27.25 8.90
CA ASP A 103 10.42 26.51 8.59
C ASP A 103 10.35 25.83 7.23
N VAL A 104 11.53 25.58 6.66
CA VAL A 104 11.73 24.81 5.43
C VAL A 104 12.54 23.57 5.79
N VAL A 105 12.03 22.39 5.47
CA VAL A 105 12.69 21.11 5.76
C VAL A 105 13.14 20.45 4.47
N LEU A 106 14.45 20.27 4.30
CA LEU A 106 15.03 19.43 3.25
C LEU A 106 15.14 17.99 3.76
N LEU A 107 14.38 17.07 3.15
CA LEU A 107 14.57 15.63 3.31
C LEU A 107 15.48 15.13 2.18
N ALA A 108 16.75 14.87 2.49
CA ALA A 108 17.73 14.40 1.51
C ALA A 108 18.05 12.91 1.72
N GLY A 109 18.26 12.17 0.62
CA GLY A 109 18.52 10.73 0.67
C GLY A 109 17.80 9.99 -0.45
N LYS A 110 16.67 9.36 -0.11
CA LYS A 110 15.98 8.35 -0.92
C LYS A 110 15.32 8.92 -2.17
N GLY A 111 14.79 10.14 -2.11
CA GLY A 111 14.09 10.76 -3.23
C GLY A 111 12.92 9.89 -3.71
N HIS A 112 13.03 9.33 -4.92
CA HIS A 112 12.03 8.44 -5.52
C HIS A 112 12.21 6.95 -5.16
N GLU A 113 13.22 6.58 -4.37
CA GLU A 113 13.36 5.21 -3.88
C GLU A 113 12.21 4.85 -2.93
N VAL A 114 11.56 3.71 -3.19
CA VAL A 114 10.40 3.20 -2.45
C VAL A 114 10.73 2.01 -1.54
N THR A 115 12.02 1.73 -1.32
CA THR A 115 12.48 0.65 -0.44
C THR A 115 13.68 1.07 0.40
N GLN A 116 13.81 0.54 1.61
CA GLN A 116 14.99 0.66 2.48
C GLN A 116 15.73 -0.68 2.59
N GLU A 117 17.06 -0.68 2.52
CA GLU A 117 17.87 -1.91 2.56
C GLU A 117 18.70 -2.04 3.86
N GLN A 118 18.52 -3.15 4.58
CA GLN A 118 19.28 -3.50 5.79
C GLN A 118 19.52 -5.02 5.85
N GLY A 119 20.77 -5.43 6.09
CA GLY A 119 21.15 -6.84 6.21
C GLY A 119 20.80 -7.67 4.96
N GLY A 120 20.91 -7.08 3.77
CA GLY A 120 20.54 -7.72 2.50
C GLY A 120 19.02 -7.84 2.26
N ARG A 121 18.17 -7.33 3.16
CA ARG A 121 16.71 -7.31 3.00
C ARG A 121 16.24 -5.92 2.58
N LYS A 122 15.39 -5.87 1.56
CA LYS A 122 14.71 -4.64 1.13
C LYS A 122 13.30 -4.63 1.70
N GLN A 123 12.96 -3.55 2.40
CA GLN A 123 11.65 -3.33 3.00
C GLN A 123 10.97 -2.14 2.31
N PRO A 124 9.64 -2.13 2.15
CA PRO A 124 8.91 -0.97 1.63
C PRO A 124 9.17 0.28 2.51
N PHE A 125 9.53 1.41 1.88
CA PHE A 125 9.76 2.66 2.58
C PHE A 125 9.74 3.86 1.62
N SER A 126 8.98 4.92 1.92
CA SER A 126 8.88 6.12 1.09
C SER A 126 8.97 7.40 1.92
N ASP A 127 10.03 8.21 1.71
CA ASP A 127 10.21 9.51 2.39
C ASP A 127 8.97 10.39 2.22
N VAL A 128 8.45 10.47 1.00
CA VAL A 128 7.27 11.27 0.65
C VAL A 128 6.05 10.81 1.45
N PHE A 129 5.85 9.49 1.56
CA PHE A 129 4.70 8.95 2.26
C PHE A 129 4.76 9.19 3.78
N HIS A 130 5.93 8.99 4.39
CA HIS A 130 6.15 9.31 5.80
C HIS A 130 6.01 10.81 6.08
N ALA A 131 6.52 11.66 5.19
CA ALA A 131 6.40 13.11 5.32
C ALA A 131 4.94 13.58 5.26
N ARG A 132 4.15 13.03 4.32
CA ARG A 132 2.70 13.32 4.22
C ARG A 132 1.97 12.97 5.50
N MET A 133 2.23 11.81 6.10
CA MET A 133 1.58 11.45 7.37
C MET A 133 1.99 12.36 8.53
N ALA A 134 3.27 12.67 8.62
CA ALA A 134 3.76 13.56 9.68
C ALA A 134 3.20 14.98 9.55
N LEU A 135 3.00 15.47 8.32
CA LEU A 135 2.29 16.73 8.07
C LEU A 135 0.80 16.62 8.41
N GLN A 136 0.15 15.52 8.06
CA GLN A 136 -1.26 15.28 8.42
C GLN A 136 -1.49 15.33 9.93
N ALA A 137 -0.59 14.73 10.71
CA ALA A 137 -0.63 14.76 12.18
C ALA A 137 -0.56 16.19 12.77
N ARG A 138 -0.07 17.17 11.99
CA ARG A 138 -0.01 18.60 12.37
C ARG A 138 -1.19 19.42 11.87
N GLY A 139 -2.23 18.78 11.35
CA GLY A 139 -3.35 19.45 10.68
C GLY A 139 -3.08 19.79 9.22
N GLY A 140 -1.99 19.31 8.64
CA GLY A 140 -1.78 19.31 7.18
C GLY A 140 -2.68 18.30 6.47
N GLY A 141 -2.66 18.30 5.14
CA GLY A 141 -3.35 17.31 4.32
C GLY A 141 -2.47 16.08 4.04
N LEU A 142 -3.10 14.94 3.75
CA LEU A 142 -2.46 13.79 3.08
C LEU A 142 -1.90 14.18 1.71
N PHE A 143 -2.63 15.06 1.02
CA PHE A 143 -2.29 15.64 -0.27
C PHE A 143 -2.99 16.99 -0.42
N SER A 144 -2.65 17.76 -1.46
CA SER A 144 -3.33 19.02 -1.76
C SER A 144 -4.41 18.87 -2.84
N LEU A 145 -5.26 19.89 -2.98
CA LEU A 145 -6.25 19.96 -4.07
C LEU A 145 -5.59 19.89 -5.45
N GLY A 146 -4.45 20.56 -5.63
CA GLY A 146 -3.67 20.51 -6.87
C GLY A 146 -3.15 19.11 -7.18
N GLU A 147 -2.71 18.36 -6.16
CA GLU A 147 -2.31 16.96 -6.33
C GLU A 147 -3.50 16.06 -6.68
N LEU A 148 -4.65 16.27 -6.02
CA LEU A 148 -5.89 15.58 -6.36
C LEU A 148 -6.23 15.81 -7.84
N GLN A 149 -6.24 17.07 -8.30
CA GLN A 149 -6.53 17.39 -9.70
C GLN A 149 -5.51 16.77 -10.66
N ALA A 150 -4.22 16.79 -10.32
CA ALA A 150 -3.18 16.18 -11.15
C ALA A 150 -3.36 14.66 -11.28
N TRP A 151 -3.88 13.99 -10.24
CA TRP A 151 -4.10 12.55 -10.24
C TRP A 151 -5.38 12.12 -10.95
N VAL A 152 -6.47 12.89 -10.83
CA VAL A 152 -7.79 12.50 -11.35
C VAL A 152 -8.16 13.21 -12.67
N GLY A 153 -7.46 14.30 -13.02
CA GLY A 153 -7.84 15.21 -14.10
C GLY A 153 -8.96 16.16 -13.70
N GLY A 154 -9.64 16.75 -14.69
CA GLY A 154 -10.78 17.64 -14.46
C GLY A 154 -10.41 19.12 -14.22
N ARG A 155 -11.44 19.93 -13.98
CA ARG A 155 -11.34 21.38 -13.79
C ARG A 155 -11.29 21.72 -12.30
N MET A 156 -10.21 22.36 -11.85
CA MET A 156 -10.04 22.78 -10.45
C MET A 156 -10.72 24.13 -10.17
N HIS A 157 -11.30 24.26 -8.99
CA HIS A 157 -11.85 25.48 -8.42
C HIS A 157 -11.22 25.72 -7.04
N GLY A 158 -10.72 26.94 -6.79
CA GLY A 158 -10.08 27.30 -5.52
C GLY A 158 -8.55 27.16 -5.51
N ASP A 159 -7.96 27.21 -4.32
CA ASP A 159 -6.51 27.22 -4.14
C ASP A 159 -5.90 25.81 -4.27
N PRO A 160 -4.96 25.55 -5.21
CA PRO A 160 -4.26 24.27 -5.32
C PRO A 160 -3.51 23.85 -4.05
N ALA A 161 -3.16 24.78 -3.16
CA ALA A 161 -2.50 24.50 -1.89
C ALA A 161 -3.46 24.04 -0.78
N THR A 162 -4.78 24.01 -1.03
CA THR A 162 -5.78 23.55 -0.06
C THR A 162 -5.45 22.13 0.44
N PRO A 163 -5.25 21.92 1.75
CA PRO A 163 -4.88 20.62 2.29
C PRO A 163 -6.10 19.70 2.39
N ILE A 164 -5.93 18.44 1.93
CA ILE A 164 -6.96 17.40 2.00
C ILE A 164 -6.54 16.33 3.00
N GLY A 165 -7.29 16.21 4.10
CA GLY A 165 -6.97 15.32 5.22
C GLY A 165 -7.43 13.88 5.04
N ARG A 166 -8.59 13.64 4.41
CA ARG A 166 -9.13 12.29 4.18
C ARG A 166 -10.16 12.32 3.06
N VAL A 167 -10.33 11.19 2.39
CA VAL A 167 -11.36 11.01 1.35
C VAL A 167 -12.61 10.40 1.97
N CYS A 168 -13.77 10.99 1.70
CA CYS A 168 -15.05 10.52 2.21
C CYS A 168 -16.11 10.54 1.09
N THR A 169 -16.93 9.50 1.01
CA THR A 169 -18.05 9.39 0.03
C THR A 169 -19.42 9.48 0.71
N ASP A 170 -19.47 9.65 2.03
CA ASP A 170 -20.70 9.66 2.82
C ASP A 170 -20.75 10.90 3.71
N THR A 171 -21.69 11.82 3.43
CA THR A 171 -21.82 13.08 4.17
C THR A 171 -22.10 12.88 5.65
N ARG A 172 -22.60 11.71 6.08
CA ARG A 172 -22.87 11.38 7.49
C ARG A 172 -21.59 11.13 8.29
N GLU A 173 -20.51 10.76 7.61
CA GLU A 173 -19.20 10.48 8.24
C GLU A 173 -18.18 11.60 8.02
N LEU A 174 -18.59 12.65 7.30
CA LEU A 174 -17.73 13.74 6.88
C LEU A 174 -17.25 14.57 8.08
N ARG A 175 -15.99 14.97 8.02
CA ARG A 175 -15.31 15.77 9.05
C ARG A 175 -14.63 16.97 8.41
N ALA A 176 -14.37 17.98 9.23
CA ALA A 176 -13.56 19.11 8.80
C ALA A 176 -12.20 18.65 8.26
N GLY A 177 -11.81 19.14 7.09
CA GLY A 177 -10.57 18.74 6.42
C GLY A 177 -10.73 17.60 5.39
N ASP A 178 -11.88 16.93 5.33
CA ASP A 178 -12.12 15.88 4.33
C ASP A 178 -12.34 16.45 2.92
N VAL A 179 -12.01 15.67 1.89
CA VAL A 179 -12.62 15.83 0.56
C VAL A 179 -13.86 14.95 0.46
N PHE A 180 -14.98 15.55 0.07
CA PHE A 180 -16.20 14.81 -0.24
C PHE A 180 -16.23 14.41 -1.71
N VAL A 181 -16.30 13.11 -1.98
CA VAL A 181 -16.43 12.56 -3.33
C VAL A 181 -17.90 12.26 -3.61
N ALA A 182 -18.51 13.05 -4.47
CA ALA A 182 -19.91 12.88 -4.84
C ALA A 182 -20.04 11.74 -5.86
N LEU A 183 -20.65 10.63 -5.42
CA LEU A 183 -20.95 9.48 -6.26
C LEU A 183 -22.44 9.44 -6.66
N ARG A 184 -22.73 9.05 -7.90
CA ARG A 184 -24.10 8.77 -8.36
C ARG A 184 -24.34 7.26 -8.35
N GLY A 185 -25.45 6.84 -7.75
CA GLY A 185 -25.96 5.47 -7.82
C GLY A 185 -27.32 5.41 -8.52
N ALA A 186 -27.86 4.20 -8.70
CA ALA A 186 -29.12 4.01 -9.45
C ALA A 186 -30.35 4.73 -8.84
N ARG A 187 -30.33 5.01 -7.53
CA ARG A 187 -31.45 5.63 -6.78
C ARG A 187 -31.04 6.85 -5.96
N PHE A 188 -29.82 7.35 -6.16
CA PHE A 188 -29.22 8.35 -5.28
C PHE A 188 -28.19 9.17 -6.05
N ASP A 189 -28.17 10.49 -5.83
CA ASP A 189 -27.16 11.37 -6.41
C ASP A 189 -26.48 12.19 -5.31
N ALA A 190 -25.22 11.86 -4.98
CA ALA A 190 -24.50 12.51 -3.89
C ALA A 190 -24.25 14.01 -4.12
N HIS A 191 -24.36 14.45 -5.38
CA HIS A 191 -24.18 15.84 -5.79
C HIS A 191 -25.19 16.78 -5.12
N ASP A 192 -26.36 16.27 -4.74
CA ASP A 192 -27.38 17.07 -4.07
C ASP A 192 -27.00 17.38 -2.60
N PHE A 193 -25.95 16.74 -2.06
CA PHE A 193 -25.45 16.94 -0.71
C PHE A 193 -24.16 17.76 -0.63
N LEU A 194 -23.72 18.38 -1.73
CA LEU A 194 -22.60 19.34 -1.70
C LEU A 194 -22.81 20.48 -0.68
N PRO A 195 -24.03 21.03 -0.48
CA PRO A 195 -24.28 22.01 0.58
C PRO A 195 -24.07 21.43 2.00
N LEU A 196 -24.41 20.16 2.22
CA LEU A 196 -24.14 19.50 3.51
C LEU A 196 -22.63 19.30 3.72
N ALA A 197 -21.89 19.00 2.65
CA ALA A 197 -20.43 18.90 2.73
C ALA A 197 -19.79 20.22 3.16
N ALA A 198 -20.28 21.35 2.63
CA ALA A 198 -19.88 22.68 3.05
C ALA A 198 -20.20 22.95 4.53
N GLN A 199 -21.41 22.61 4.98
CA GLN A 199 -21.82 22.78 6.38
C GLN A 199 -20.99 21.93 7.35
N ALA A 200 -20.58 20.73 6.96
CA ALA A 200 -19.73 19.84 7.75
C ALA A 200 -18.24 20.25 7.74
N GLY A 201 -17.87 21.31 7.00
CA GLY A 201 -16.51 21.85 6.96
C GLY A 201 -15.53 21.06 6.08
N ALA A 202 -16.03 20.34 5.06
CA ALA A 202 -15.17 19.69 4.10
C ALA A 202 -14.15 20.67 3.50
N ALA A 203 -12.90 20.24 3.35
CA ALA A 203 -11.85 21.05 2.75
C ALA A 203 -12.07 21.24 1.25
N ALA A 204 -12.63 20.24 0.58
CA ALA A 204 -12.94 20.30 -0.84
C ALA A 204 -14.03 19.30 -1.26
N VAL A 205 -14.44 19.40 -2.53
CA VAL A 205 -15.33 18.43 -3.18
C VAL A 205 -14.71 17.87 -4.46
N LEU A 206 -15.01 16.61 -4.77
CA LEU A 206 -14.73 15.97 -6.05
C LEU A 206 -16.06 15.51 -6.62
N ALA A 207 -16.53 16.15 -7.68
CA ALA A 207 -17.89 15.98 -8.17
C ALA A 207 -17.99 16.18 -9.68
N GLU A 208 -19.08 15.71 -10.29
CA GLU A 208 -19.37 15.88 -11.72
C GLU A 208 -20.06 17.21 -12.04
N ARG A 209 -20.64 17.85 -11.04
CA ARG A 209 -21.35 19.13 -11.16
C ARG A 209 -21.41 19.85 -9.82
N GLY A 210 -21.65 21.16 -9.86
CA GLY A 210 -21.96 21.97 -8.68
C GLY A 210 -20.74 22.38 -7.84
N VAL A 211 -19.52 22.09 -8.30
CA VAL A 211 -18.27 22.49 -7.61
C VAL A 211 -18.12 24.01 -7.58
N ASP A 212 -18.49 24.68 -8.67
CA ASP A 212 -18.43 26.13 -8.84
C ASP A 212 -19.42 26.92 -7.96
N THR A 213 -20.49 26.26 -7.50
CA THR A 213 -21.62 26.87 -6.82
C THR A 213 -21.79 26.42 -5.36
N CYS A 214 -21.11 25.36 -4.93
CA CYS A 214 -21.25 24.83 -3.56
C CYS A 214 -20.47 25.61 -2.48
N GLY A 215 -19.67 26.60 -2.86
CA GLY A 215 -18.92 27.43 -1.92
C GLY A 215 -17.68 26.76 -1.31
N LEU A 216 -17.23 25.63 -1.85
CA LEU A 216 -16.01 24.93 -1.45
C LEU A 216 -15.01 24.88 -2.62
N PRO A 217 -13.69 24.79 -2.34
CA PRO A 217 -12.72 24.34 -3.33
C PRO A 217 -13.08 22.94 -3.85
N GLY A 218 -12.62 22.58 -5.05
CA GLY A 218 -12.88 21.25 -5.57
C GLY A 218 -12.40 21.01 -6.97
N VAL A 219 -12.69 19.81 -7.47
CA VAL A 219 -12.38 19.39 -8.84
C VAL A 219 -13.65 18.84 -9.48
N GLU A 220 -14.03 19.45 -10.61
CA GLU A 220 -15.12 18.99 -11.45
C GLU A 220 -14.60 17.96 -12.48
N VAL A 221 -15.18 16.76 -12.49
CA VAL A 221 -14.73 15.61 -13.30
C VAL A 221 -15.88 14.99 -14.09
N ASP A 222 -15.58 14.28 -15.18
CA ASP A 222 -16.65 13.64 -15.97
C ASP A 222 -17.33 12.46 -15.26
N SER A 223 -16.64 11.82 -14.30
CA SER A 223 -17.14 10.68 -13.54
C SER A 223 -16.54 10.63 -12.15
N GLY A 224 -17.37 10.77 -11.12
CA GLY A 224 -16.94 10.70 -9.71
C GLY A 224 -16.39 9.32 -9.35
N LEU A 225 -17.00 8.25 -9.85
CA LEU A 225 -16.57 6.86 -9.61
C LEU A 225 -15.17 6.60 -10.18
N ARG A 226 -14.94 7.00 -11.45
CA ARG A 226 -13.63 6.86 -12.08
C ARG A 226 -12.57 7.69 -11.35
N ALA A 227 -12.92 8.91 -10.95
CA ALA A 227 -12.01 9.79 -10.22
C ALA A 227 -11.63 9.21 -8.85
N LEU A 228 -12.56 8.57 -8.13
CA LEU A 228 -12.26 7.84 -6.90
C LEU A 228 -11.25 6.72 -7.12
N GLY A 229 -11.44 5.92 -8.19
CA GLY A 229 -10.49 4.86 -8.57
C GLY A 229 -9.09 5.40 -8.90
N LEU A 230 -9.01 6.50 -9.67
CA LEU A 230 -7.74 7.15 -10.00
C LEU A 230 -7.04 7.72 -8.75
N LEU A 231 -7.80 8.34 -7.85
CA LEU A 231 -7.30 8.87 -6.59
C LEU A 231 -6.71 7.74 -5.71
N ALA A 232 -7.45 6.64 -5.56
CA ALA A 232 -6.97 5.48 -4.80
C ALA A 232 -5.73 4.83 -5.43
N ARG A 233 -5.67 4.73 -6.76
CA ARG A 233 -4.50 4.23 -7.48
C ARG A 233 -3.27 5.12 -7.26
N ALA A 234 -3.45 6.44 -7.36
CA ALA A 234 -2.37 7.41 -7.12
C ALA A 234 -1.86 7.34 -5.66
N TRP A 235 -2.77 7.11 -4.71
CA TRP A 235 -2.43 6.88 -3.31
C TRP A 235 -1.66 5.56 -3.10
N ARG A 236 -2.16 4.46 -3.67
CA ARG A 236 -1.51 3.15 -3.67
C ARG A 236 -0.07 3.19 -4.17
N ARG A 237 0.19 4.00 -5.20
CA ARG A 237 1.52 4.20 -5.80
C ARG A 237 2.51 4.91 -4.89
N GLN A 238 2.07 5.66 -3.89
CA GLN A 238 2.96 6.22 -2.88
C GLN A 238 3.69 5.14 -2.06
N GLN A 239 3.15 3.92 -2.08
CA GLN A 239 3.68 2.72 -1.43
C GLN A 239 3.90 1.56 -2.44
N ALA A 240 4.28 1.87 -3.69
CA ALA A 240 4.34 0.87 -4.78
C ALA A 240 5.18 -0.39 -4.48
N ALA A 241 6.17 -0.32 -3.58
CA ALA A 241 6.98 -1.46 -3.18
C ALA A 241 6.30 -2.39 -2.15
N MET A 242 5.26 -1.92 -1.46
CA MET A 242 4.52 -2.72 -0.48
C MET A 242 3.81 -3.88 -1.21
N PRO A 243 4.02 -5.13 -0.79
CA PRO A 243 3.27 -6.26 -1.32
C PRO A 243 1.76 -6.09 -1.10
N LEU A 244 0.99 -6.30 -2.16
CA LEU A 244 -0.48 -6.30 -2.11
C LEU A 244 -1.02 -7.54 -2.81
N ALA A 245 -1.69 -8.39 -2.05
CA ALA A 245 -2.44 -9.53 -2.55
C ALA A 245 -3.84 -9.11 -3.01
N ALA A 246 -4.22 -9.43 -4.24
CA ALA A 246 -5.59 -9.31 -4.73
C ALA A 246 -6.23 -10.69 -4.83
N VAL A 247 -7.38 -10.89 -4.18
CA VAL A 247 -8.10 -12.16 -4.11
C VAL A 247 -9.38 -12.07 -4.94
N THR A 248 -9.53 -12.99 -5.89
CA THR A 248 -10.76 -13.18 -6.68
C THR A 248 -11.08 -14.67 -6.82
N GLY A 249 -12.14 -14.99 -7.56
CA GLY A 249 -12.66 -16.36 -7.72
C GLY A 249 -14.14 -16.43 -7.39
N SER A 250 -14.77 -17.56 -7.68
CA SER A 250 -16.22 -17.64 -7.51
C SER A 250 -16.64 -17.76 -6.05
N ASN A 251 -16.07 -18.72 -5.35
CA ASN A 251 -16.37 -18.98 -3.94
C ASN A 251 -15.12 -18.82 -3.06
N GLY A 252 -15.34 -18.50 -1.78
CA GLY A 252 -14.27 -18.43 -0.77
C GLY A 252 -13.41 -17.17 -0.81
N LYS A 253 -13.73 -16.16 -1.64
CA LYS A 253 -12.99 -14.88 -1.72
C LYS A 253 -12.78 -14.24 -0.35
N THR A 254 -13.87 -14.05 0.40
CA THR A 254 -13.82 -13.45 1.73
C THR A 254 -13.06 -14.33 2.72
N THR A 255 -13.29 -15.66 2.70
CA THR A 255 -12.57 -16.59 3.57
C THR A 255 -11.06 -16.54 3.33
N VAL A 256 -10.62 -16.61 2.08
CA VAL A 256 -9.19 -16.51 1.72
C VAL A 256 -8.63 -15.14 2.08
N THR A 257 -9.36 -14.06 1.81
CA THR A 257 -8.94 -12.70 2.18
C THR A 257 -8.73 -12.58 3.69
N GLN A 258 -9.62 -13.15 4.51
CA GLN A 258 -9.50 -13.14 5.97
C GLN A 258 -8.36 -14.06 6.46
N MET A 259 -8.14 -15.22 5.84
CA MET A 259 -7.00 -16.08 6.14
C MET A 259 -5.68 -15.37 5.83
N VAL A 260 -5.55 -14.72 4.66
CA VAL A 260 -4.37 -13.92 4.33
C VAL A 260 -4.19 -12.77 5.33
N ALA A 261 -5.27 -12.06 5.68
CA ALA A 261 -5.21 -11.02 6.71
C ALA A 261 -4.71 -11.56 8.06
N SER A 262 -5.14 -12.77 8.46
CA SER A 262 -4.65 -13.43 9.67
C SER A 262 -3.16 -13.75 9.61
N ILE A 263 -2.66 -14.24 8.47
CA ILE A 263 -1.23 -14.50 8.24
C ILE A 263 -0.45 -13.18 8.31
N LEU A 264 -0.94 -12.13 7.65
CA LEU A 264 -0.30 -10.81 7.69
C LEU A 264 -0.29 -10.24 9.12
N CYS A 265 -1.34 -10.47 9.90
CA CYS A 265 -1.41 -10.08 11.31
C CYS A 265 -0.39 -10.85 12.17
N ALA A 266 -0.24 -12.15 11.95
CA ALA A 266 0.76 -12.97 12.65
C ALA A 266 2.19 -12.54 12.31
N TRP A 267 2.42 -12.11 11.06
CA TRP A 267 3.72 -11.63 10.59
C TRP A 267 4.05 -10.21 11.05
N LEU A 268 3.12 -9.27 10.90
CA LEU A 268 3.37 -7.83 10.99
C LEU A 268 2.76 -7.18 12.24
N GLY A 269 2.01 -7.94 13.03
CA GLY A 269 1.25 -7.46 14.18
C GLY A 269 -0.06 -6.76 13.78
N ASP A 270 -0.88 -6.46 14.79
CA ASP A 270 -2.10 -5.70 14.58
C ASP A 270 -1.79 -4.28 14.10
N GLY A 271 -2.49 -3.83 13.06
CA GLY A 271 -2.24 -2.54 12.40
C GLY A 271 -1.00 -2.48 11.50
N GLY A 272 -0.21 -3.55 11.37
CA GLY A 272 0.96 -3.63 10.48
C GLY A 272 0.64 -3.95 9.01
N TYR A 273 -0.64 -4.11 8.66
CA TYR A 273 -1.09 -4.52 7.33
C TYR A 273 -2.42 -3.88 6.93
N LEU A 274 -2.67 -3.79 5.62
CA LEU A 274 -3.96 -3.36 5.07
C LEU A 274 -4.83 -4.57 4.72
N SER A 275 -6.13 -4.51 5.04
CA SER A 275 -7.11 -5.50 4.54
C SER A 275 -8.46 -4.90 4.15
N THR A 276 -9.13 -5.53 3.17
CA THR A 276 -10.56 -5.29 2.91
C THR A 276 -11.36 -5.52 4.20
N ARG A 277 -12.29 -4.60 4.48
CA ARG A 277 -13.27 -4.74 5.58
C ARG A 277 -14.67 -4.90 5.01
N GLY A 278 -15.47 -5.75 5.66
CA GLY A 278 -16.85 -6.00 5.24
C GLY A 278 -16.90 -6.48 3.78
N ASN A 279 -17.77 -5.88 2.98
CA ASN A 279 -18.00 -6.20 1.57
C ASN A 279 -17.38 -5.17 0.62
N PHE A 280 -16.29 -4.51 1.02
CA PHE A 280 -15.61 -3.49 0.21
C PHE A 280 -14.76 -4.10 -0.91
N ASN A 281 -15.44 -4.73 -1.87
CA ASN A 281 -14.85 -5.51 -2.95
C ASN A 281 -15.23 -5.02 -4.37
N ASN A 282 -15.94 -3.90 -4.48
CA ASN A 282 -16.39 -3.31 -5.76
C ASN A 282 -15.66 -2.00 -6.10
N GLU A 283 -16.11 -1.30 -7.15
CA GLU A 283 -15.50 -0.06 -7.66
C GLU A 283 -15.53 1.13 -6.68
N VAL A 284 -16.28 1.03 -5.59
CA VAL A 284 -16.25 2.01 -4.49
C VAL A 284 -15.43 1.47 -3.32
N GLY A 285 -15.69 0.22 -2.92
CA GLY A 285 -15.08 -0.40 -1.74
C GLY A 285 -13.57 -0.62 -1.85
N VAL A 286 -13.07 -1.05 -3.01
CA VAL A 286 -11.63 -1.25 -3.22
C VAL A 286 -10.87 0.07 -3.12
N PRO A 287 -11.27 1.16 -3.82
CA PRO A 287 -10.68 2.47 -3.60
C PRO A 287 -10.67 2.94 -2.14
N LEU A 288 -11.81 2.81 -1.44
CA LEU A 288 -11.90 3.20 -0.02
C LEU A 288 -11.00 2.34 0.87
N THR A 289 -10.77 1.07 0.52
CA THR A 289 -9.78 0.24 1.21
C THR A 289 -8.37 0.77 1.00
N LEU A 290 -7.96 1.05 -0.25
CA LEU A 290 -6.62 1.53 -0.56
C LEU A 290 -6.33 2.92 0.04
N LEU A 291 -7.33 3.79 0.12
CA LEU A 291 -7.21 5.12 0.72
C LEU A 291 -6.96 5.08 2.25
N ARG A 292 -7.05 3.91 2.89
CA ARG A 292 -6.66 3.69 4.29
C ARG A 292 -5.20 3.25 4.45
N LEU A 293 -4.39 3.25 3.39
CA LEU A 293 -2.96 2.95 3.51
C LEU A 293 -2.28 3.93 4.47
N LEU A 294 -1.49 3.37 5.39
CA LEU A 294 -0.70 4.08 6.40
C LEU A 294 0.76 3.56 6.39
N PRO A 295 1.75 4.33 6.89
CA PRO A 295 3.16 4.00 6.66
C PRO A 295 3.62 2.74 7.37
N GLN A 296 2.95 2.38 8.46
CA GLN A 296 3.23 1.12 9.17
C GLN A 296 2.73 -0.12 8.41
N HIS A 297 1.91 0.03 7.37
CA HIS A 297 1.48 -1.10 6.57
C HIS A 297 2.65 -1.60 5.73
N LEU A 298 3.11 -2.83 5.99
CA LEU A 298 4.22 -3.46 5.27
C LEU A 298 3.75 -4.49 4.24
N ALA A 299 2.48 -4.89 4.27
CA ALA A 299 1.81 -5.70 3.27
C ALA A 299 0.30 -5.44 3.31
N GLY A 300 -0.45 -5.95 2.34
CA GLY A 300 -1.91 -5.95 2.42
C GLY A 300 -2.61 -6.97 1.55
N VAL A 301 -3.91 -7.10 1.76
CA VAL A 301 -4.80 -7.96 0.96
C VAL A 301 -6.11 -7.25 0.63
N VAL A 302 -6.52 -7.31 -0.63
CA VAL A 302 -7.80 -6.77 -1.10
C VAL A 302 -8.63 -7.87 -1.76
N GLU A 303 -9.93 -7.87 -1.46
CA GLU A 303 -10.91 -8.71 -2.16
C GLU A 303 -11.41 -7.97 -3.40
N LEU A 304 -11.41 -8.65 -4.56
CA LEU A 304 -11.95 -8.14 -5.82
C LEU A 304 -13.20 -8.95 -6.19
N GLY A 305 -14.36 -8.32 -6.08
CA GLY A 305 -15.65 -8.85 -6.47
C GLY A 305 -16.03 -8.41 -7.89
N MET A 306 -16.88 -9.20 -8.54
CA MET A 306 -17.44 -8.87 -9.85
C MET A 306 -18.87 -9.38 -9.97
N ASN A 307 -19.68 -8.65 -10.72
CA ASN A 307 -21.00 -9.01 -11.20
C ASN A 307 -21.02 -9.01 -12.74
N HIS A 308 -20.21 -8.15 -13.38
CA HIS A 308 -20.19 -7.95 -14.83
C HIS A 308 -18.78 -8.17 -15.42
N PRO A 309 -18.69 -8.52 -16.71
CA PRO A 309 -17.40 -8.61 -17.40
C PRO A 309 -16.61 -7.30 -17.38
N GLY A 310 -15.30 -7.37 -17.14
CA GLY A 310 -14.35 -6.26 -17.11
C GLY A 310 -14.15 -5.61 -15.75
N GLU A 311 -14.95 -5.95 -14.74
CA GLU A 311 -14.84 -5.36 -13.40
C GLU A 311 -13.57 -5.80 -12.68
N VAL A 312 -13.18 -7.08 -12.74
CA VAL A 312 -11.94 -7.56 -12.10
C VAL A 312 -10.73 -6.86 -12.68
N ALA A 313 -10.69 -6.67 -14.00
CA ALA A 313 -9.61 -5.95 -14.67
C ALA A 313 -9.54 -4.48 -14.20
N THR A 314 -10.70 -3.83 -14.06
CA THR A 314 -10.82 -2.45 -13.58
C THR A 314 -10.33 -2.32 -12.13
N LEU A 315 -10.80 -3.20 -11.24
CA LEU A 315 -10.39 -3.20 -9.84
C LEU A 315 -8.91 -3.54 -9.67
N ALA A 316 -8.38 -4.49 -10.44
CA ALA A 316 -6.96 -4.82 -10.43
C ALA A 316 -6.10 -3.66 -10.93
N ALA A 317 -6.55 -2.90 -11.92
CA ALA A 317 -5.86 -1.70 -12.41
C ALA A 317 -5.84 -0.56 -11.38
N ILE A 318 -6.84 -0.49 -10.49
CA ILE A 318 -6.87 0.42 -9.35
C ILE A 318 -5.92 -0.05 -8.25
N ALA A 319 -5.98 -1.35 -7.90
CA ALA A 319 -5.24 -1.93 -6.78
C ALA A 319 -3.73 -2.10 -7.05
N GLU A 320 -3.35 -2.30 -8.32
CA GLU A 320 -1.97 -2.61 -8.73
C GLU A 320 -1.32 -3.68 -7.83
N PRO A 321 -1.89 -4.91 -7.79
CA PRO A 321 -1.41 -5.96 -6.91
C PRO A 321 -0.04 -6.48 -7.35
N THR A 322 0.75 -6.94 -6.38
CA THR A 322 2.01 -7.67 -6.62
C THR A 322 1.84 -9.17 -6.50
N VAL A 323 0.77 -9.61 -5.82
CA VAL A 323 0.33 -11.01 -5.73
C VAL A 323 -1.11 -11.06 -6.17
N ALA A 324 -1.47 -11.96 -7.08
CA ALA A 324 -2.83 -12.05 -7.59
C ALA A 324 -3.31 -13.49 -7.51
N LEU A 325 -4.43 -13.70 -6.83
CA LEU A 325 -4.98 -15.00 -6.49
C LEU A 325 -6.32 -15.20 -7.16
N VAL A 326 -6.44 -16.26 -7.97
CA VAL A 326 -7.72 -16.80 -8.42
C VAL A 326 -8.00 -18.08 -7.63
N ASN A 327 -9.00 -18.05 -6.75
CA ASN A 327 -9.25 -19.17 -5.83
C ASN A 327 -9.86 -20.38 -6.53
N ASN A 328 -10.82 -20.14 -7.43
CA ASN A 328 -11.52 -21.12 -8.26
C ASN A 328 -12.35 -20.41 -9.33
N ALA A 329 -12.80 -21.15 -10.34
CA ALA A 329 -13.86 -20.72 -11.25
C ALA A 329 -15.01 -21.73 -11.23
N GLN A 330 -16.16 -21.28 -10.77
CA GLN A 330 -17.39 -22.06 -10.67
C GLN A 330 -18.55 -21.26 -11.28
N ARG A 331 -19.73 -21.87 -11.37
CA ARG A 331 -20.90 -21.19 -11.93
C ARG A 331 -21.42 -20.14 -10.95
N GLU A 332 -21.35 -18.86 -11.34
CA GLU A 332 -21.85 -17.69 -10.59
C GLU A 332 -22.34 -16.61 -11.58
N HIS A 333 -23.10 -15.62 -11.09
CA HIS A 333 -23.55 -14.45 -11.88
C HIS A 333 -24.15 -14.81 -13.27
N GLN A 334 -24.94 -15.89 -13.33
CA GLN A 334 -25.40 -16.51 -14.59
C GLN A 334 -26.16 -15.55 -15.54
N GLU A 335 -26.76 -14.49 -15.01
CA GLU A 335 -27.41 -13.44 -15.79
C GLU A 335 -26.42 -12.72 -16.73
N PHE A 336 -25.17 -12.56 -16.31
CA PHE A 336 -24.13 -11.84 -17.04
C PHE A 336 -22.98 -12.74 -17.51
N MET A 337 -22.76 -13.88 -16.85
CA MET A 337 -21.70 -14.85 -17.12
C MET A 337 -22.26 -16.14 -17.69
N GLN A 338 -22.22 -16.27 -19.02
CA GLN A 338 -22.86 -17.37 -19.74
C GLN A 338 -22.18 -18.73 -19.55
N THR A 339 -20.87 -18.76 -19.26
CA THR A 339 -20.10 -20.01 -19.10
C THR A 339 -19.12 -19.93 -17.93
N VAL A 340 -18.74 -21.09 -17.37
CA VAL A 340 -17.69 -21.16 -16.34
C VAL A 340 -16.34 -20.69 -16.90
N GLU A 341 -16.08 -20.89 -18.19
CA GLU A 341 -14.89 -20.34 -18.84
C GLU A 341 -14.90 -18.81 -18.86
N ALA A 342 -16.05 -18.17 -19.09
CA ALA A 342 -16.18 -16.72 -19.01
C ALA A 342 -15.85 -16.20 -17.60
N VAL A 343 -16.35 -16.88 -16.56
CA VAL A 343 -15.99 -16.61 -15.16
C VAL A 343 -14.49 -16.79 -14.92
N ALA A 344 -13.89 -17.87 -15.43
CA ALA A 344 -12.46 -18.14 -15.29
C ALA A 344 -11.60 -17.08 -15.98
N ARG A 345 -12.03 -16.56 -17.13
CA ARG A 345 -11.35 -15.46 -17.85
C ARG A 345 -11.49 -14.13 -17.12
N GLU A 346 -12.68 -13.82 -16.62
CA GLU A 346 -12.94 -12.60 -15.86
C GLU A 346 -12.08 -12.57 -14.58
N ASN A 347 -12.18 -13.60 -13.74
CA ASN A 347 -11.35 -13.74 -12.54
C ASN A 347 -9.86 -13.79 -12.89
N GLY A 348 -9.49 -14.45 -13.99
CA GLY A 348 -8.11 -14.52 -14.49
C GLY A 348 -7.51 -13.17 -14.91
N SER A 349 -8.32 -12.13 -15.16
CA SER A 349 -7.83 -10.80 -15.53
C SER A 349 -6.96 -10.16 -14.44
N VAL A 350 -7.15 -10.53 -13.17
CA VAL A 350 -6.28 -10.08 -12.06
C VAL A 350 -4.83 -10.53 -12.27
N LEU A 351 -4.61 -11.70 -12.88
CA LEU A 351 -3.27 -12.24 -13.14
C LEU A 351 -2.57 -11.45 -14.25
N ALA A 352 -3.34 -10.99 -15.24
CA ALA A 352 -2.83 -10.18 -16.34
C ALA A 352 -2.40 -8.77 -15.88
N ALA A 353 -3.00 -8.26 -14.79
CA ALA A 353 -2.70 -6.96 -14.21
C ALA A 353 -1.40 -6.92 -13.37
N LEU A 354 -0.83 -8.08 -13.03
CA LEU A 354 0.40 -8.16 -12.24
C LEU A 354 1.59 -7.45 -12.94
N PRO A 355 2.51 -6.83 -12.19
CA PRO A 355 3.78 -6.38 -12.75
C PRO A 355 4.65 -7.59 -13.15
N ALA A 356 5.74 -7.35 -13.88
CA ALA A 356 6.64 -8.42 -14.35
C ALA A 356 7.25 -9.26 -13.23
N HIS A 357 7.47 -8.66 -12.05
CA HIS A 357 7.98 -9.33 -10.85
C HIS A 357 6.86 -9.88 -9.94
N GLY A 358 5.59 -9.80 -10.37
CA GLY A 358 4.46 -10.25 -9.58
C GLY A 358 4.34 -11.77 -9.52
N VAL A 359 3.52 -12.25 -8.59
CA VAL A 359 3.27 -13.69 -8.37
C VAL A 359 1.80 -14.02 -8.64
N ALA A 360 1.59 -14.97 -9.55
CA ALA A 360 0.27 -15.52 -9.86
C ALA A 360 -0.01 -16.77 -9.01
N VAL A 361 -1.13 -16.75 -8.29
CA VAL A 361 -1.58 -17.80 -7.37
C VAL A 361 -2.90 -18.37 -7.88
N PHE A 362 -2.97 -19.68 -8.11
CA PHE A 362 -4.18 -20.36 -8.55
C PHE A 362 -4.07 -21.88 -8.33
N PRO A 363 -5.18 -22.63 -8.28
CA PRO A 363 -5.13 -24.07 -8.06
C PRO A 363 -4.48 -24.81 -9.24
N ALA A 364 -3.55 -25.72 -8.94
CA ALA A 364 -2.79 -26.46 -9.96
C ALA A 364 -3.64 -27.52 -10.68
N ALA A 365 -4.64 -28.07 -10.00
CA ALA A 365 -5.48 -29.17 -10.48
C ALA A 365 -6.84 -28.70 -11.05
N ASP A 366 -7.01 -27.40 -11.30
CA ASP A 366 -8.25 -26.84 -11.83
C ASP A 366 -8.30 -26.94 -13.36
N ALA A 367 -9.51 -27.13 -13.91
CA ALA A 367 -9.75 -27.22 -15.35
C ALA A 367 -9.26 -25.99 -16.13
N PHE A 368 -9.15 -24.83 -15.47
CA PHE A 368 -8.68 -23.58 -16.08
C PHE A 368 -7.23 -23.22 -15.73
N ALA A 369 -6.46 -24.11 -15.10
CA ALA A 369 -5.07 -23.86 -14.73
C ALA A 369 -4.19 -23.45 -15.94
N GLU A 370 -4.40 -24.05 -17.11
CA GLU A 370 -3.67 -23.65 -18.33
C GLU A 370 -4.04 -22.25 -18.82
N LEU A 371 -5.32 -21.87 -18.72
CA LEU A 371 -5.78 -20.53 -19.06
C LEU A 371 -5.10 -19.50 -18.15
N TRP A 372 -5.10 -19.73 -16.84
CA TRP A 372 -4.46 -18.84 -15.87
C TRP A 372 -2.95 -18.79 -16.02
N THR A 373 -2.30 -19.91 -16.40
CA THR A 373 -0.88 -19.93 -16.74
C THR A 373 -0.57 -19.02 -17.94
N ARG A 374 -1.42 -19.04 -18.98
CA ARG A 374 -1.28 -18.11 -20.12
C ARG A 374 -1.50 -16.65 -19.71
N LEU A 375 -2.51 -16.36 -18.89
CA LEU A 375 -2.80 -15.00 -18.41
C LEU A 375 -1.70 -14.45 -17.48
N ALA A 376 -1.04 -15.32 -16.71
CA ALA A 376 0.13 -14.96 -15.93
C ALA A 376 1.31 -14.50 -16.80
N ALA A 377 1.37 -14.88 -18.08
CA ALA A 377 2.30 -14.36 -19.10
C ALA A 377 3.77 -14.34 -18.64
N GLY A 378 4.27 -15.47 -18.11
CA GLY A 378 5.67 -15.64 -17.71
C GLY A 378 6.03 -15.11 -16.31
N ARG A 379 5.07 -14.54 -15.58
CA ARG A 379 5.23 -14.17 -14.17
C ARG A 379 5.43 -15.40 -13.29
N ARG A 380 6.01 -15.21 -12.11
CA ARG A 380 6.25 -16.30 -11.17
C ARG A 380 4.92 -16.94 -10.77
N LEU A 381 4.88 -18.27 -10.79
CA LEU A 381 3.73 -19.05 -10.37
C LEU A 381 3.92 -19.53 -8.93
N MET A 382 2.85 -19.51 -8.16
CA MET A 382 2.77 -20.18 -6.86
C MET A 382 1.41 -20.89 -6.79
N ARG A 383 1.33 -22.03 -7.47
CA ARG A 383 0.11 -22.82 -7.56
C ARG A 383 -0.06 -23.64 -6.31
N PHE A 384 -1.30 -23.93 -5.98
CA PHE A 384 -1.64 -24.74 -4.82
C PHE A 384 -2.43 -26.01 -5.19
N ALA A 385 -2.24 -27.08 -4.44
CA ALA A 385 -2.99 -28.32 -4.61
C ALA A 385 -3.20 -29.04 -3.28
N LEU A 386 -4.44 -29.45 -3.04
CA LEU A 386 -4.77 -30.40 -1.98
C LEU A 386 -4.68 -31.80 -2.57
N HIS A 387 -3.93 -32.69 -1.94
CA HIS A 387 -3.73 -34.04 -2.41
C HIS A 387 -4.50 -35.04 -1.56
N ASP A 388 -5.11 -36.01 -2.23
CA ASP A 388 -5.32 -37.33 -1.65
C ASP A 388 -4.10 -38.22 -1.96
N ALA A 389 -3.98 -39.34 -1.26
CA ALA A 389 -2.82 -40.22 -1.38
C ALA A 389 -2.68 -40.89 -2.76
N ALA A 390 -3.62 -40.71 -3.70
CA ALA A 390 -3.73 -41.51 -4.91
C ALA A 390 -3.04 -40.92 -6.14
N ALA A 391 -2.91 -39.58 -6.26
CA ALA A 391 -2.20 -38.95 -7.38
C ALA A 391 -1.82 -37.46 -7.10
N PRO A 392 -0.59 -37.15 -6.64
CA PRO A 392 -0.19 -35.79 -6.38
C PRO A 392 0.08 -35.01 -7.68
N VAL A 393 -0.60 -33.87 -7.85
CA VAL A 393 -0.32 -32.88 -8.90
C VAL A 393 0.85 -31.98 -8.49
N ALA A 394 1.75 -31.64 -9.41
CA ALA A 394 2.85 -30.72 -9.11
C ALA A 394 2.31 -29.31 -8.78
N ALA A 395 2.60 -28.85 -7.57
CA ALA A 395 2.24 -27.53 -7.07
C ALA A 395 3.36 -26.99 -6.16
N GLU A 396 3.54 -25.68 -6.17
CA GLU A 396 4.51 -25.01 -5.30
C GLU A 396 4.07 -25.10 -3.82
N VAL A 397 2.76 -25.01 -3.56
CA VAL A 397 2.16 -25.23 -2.22
C VAL A 397 1.27 -26.46 -2.27
N ALA A 398 1.66 -27.52 -1.58
CA ALA A 398 0.93 -28.78 -1.53
C ALA A 398 0.41 -29.03 -0.11
N GLY A 399 -0.80 -29.59 0.00
CA GLY A 399 -1.40 -29.93 1.29
C GLY A 399 -1.96 -31.34 1.33
N TRP A 400 -1.95 -31.94 2.53
CA TRP A 400 -2.62 -33.21 2.82
C TRP A 400 -3.45 -33.05 4.08
N ILE A 401 -4.72 -33.47 4.04
CA ILE A 401 -5.54 -33.54 5.24
C ILE A 401 -5.05 -34.72 6.07
N LEU A 402 -4.68 -34.44 7.33
CA LEU A 402 -4.27 -35.47 8.27
C LEU A 402 -5.49 -36.07 8.97
N PRO A 403 -5.43 -37.35 9.39
CA PRO A 403 -6.46 -37.94 10.24
C PRO A 403 -6.67 -37.11 11.52
N GLY A 404 -7.93 -36.94 11.93
CA GLY A 404 -8.26 -36.26 13.19
C GLY A 404 -7.78 -37.07 14.40
N GLU A 405 -7.34 -36.38 15.46
CA GLU A 405 -7.02 -36.98 16.76
C GLU A 405 -8.14 -36.70 17.80
N GLN A 406 -8.10 -37.40 18.94
CA GLN A 406 -9.01 -37.10 20.06
C GLN A 406 -8.82 -35.63 20.51
N GLY A 407 -9.88 -34.82 20.38
CA GLY A 407 -9.84 -33.37 20.67
C GLY A 407 -9.90 -32.45 19.44
N ASP A 408 -10.01 -32.98 18.22
CA ASP A 408 -10.21 -32.24 16.97
C ASP A 408 -11.69 -31.98 16.62
N GLU A 409 -12.58 -31.91 17.62
CA GLU A 409 -14.04 -31.87 17.41
C GLU A 409 -14.52 -30.65 16.57
N ASN A 410 -13.70 -29.60 16.45
CA ASN A 410 -14.03 -28.35 15.73
C ASN A 410 -12.96 -27.90 14.71
N GLY A 411 -12.03 -28.76 14.29
CA GLY A 411 -10.94 -28.33 13.41
C GLY A 411 -10.37 -29.40 12.49
N MET A 412 -9.60 -28.97 11.50
CA MET A 412 -8.96 -29.84 10.50
C MET A 412 -7.45 -29.69 10.56
N ARG A 413 -6.74 -30.82 10.54
CA ARG A 413 -5.28 -30.84 10.47
C ARG A 413 -4.81 -30.95 9.03
N LEU A 414 -3.83 -30.14 8.66
CA LEU A 414 -3.17 -30.22 7.36
C LEU A 414 -1.66 -30.30 7.54
N HIS A 415 -1.03 -31.12 6.74
CA HIS A 415 0.40 -31.03 6.47
C HIS A 415 0.60 -30.18 5.21
N LEU A 416 1.47 -29.18 5.27
CA LEU A 416 1.88 -28.32 4.17
C LEU A 416 3.30 -28.67 3.72
N ARG A 417 3.50 -28.66 2.40
CA ARG A 417 4.82 -28.53 1.78
C ARG A 417 4.85 -27.29 0.90
N THR A 418 5.83 -26.43 1.15
CA THR A 418 5.98 -25.14 0.48
C THR A 418 7.44 -24.92 0.06
N PRO A 419 7.74 -23.90 -0.77
CA PRO A 419 9.13 -23.56 -1.09
C PRO A 419 9.92 -23.03 0.12
N ALA A 420 9.22 -22.64 1.20
CA ALA A 420 9.81 -22.15 2.44
C ALA A 420 10.02 -23.25 3.50
N GLY A 421 9.62 -24.50 3.20
CA GLY A 421 9.67 -25.63 4.13
C GLY A 421 8.32 -26.31 4.29
N GLU A 422 8.25 -27.22 5.26
CA GLU A 422 7.08 -28.00 5.61
C GLU A 422 6.55 -27.58 6.98
N ALA A 423 5.22 -27.67 7.18
CA ALA A 423 4.57 -27.33 8.43
C ALA A 423 3.28 -28.13 8.63
N ASP A 424 2.99 -28.49 9.87
CA ASP A 424 1.68 -29.03 10.26
C ASP A 424 0.85 -27.92 10.89
N LEU A 425 -0.40 -27.76 10.43
CA LEU A 425 -1.30 -26.72 10.92
C LEU A 425 -2.67 -27.29 11.29
N ARG A 426 -3.29 -26.62 12.26
CA ARG A 426 -4.66 -26.91 12.72
C ARG A 426 -5.56 -25.73 12.36
N LEU A 427 -6.41 -25.94 11.36
CA LEU A 427 -7.47 -25.00 11.01
C LEU A 427 -8.59 -25.08 12.04
N GLN A 428 -9.04 -23.92 12.52
CA GLN A 428 -10.23 -23.79 13.37
C GLN A 428 -11.53 -23.77 12.56
N VAL A 429 -11.49 -24.36 11.35
CA VAL A 429 -12.60 -24.46 10.42
C VAL A 429 -12.59 -25.84 9.78
N MET A 430 -13.78 -26.37 9.52
CA MET A 430 -13.97 -27.70 8.94
C MET A 430 -14.21 -27.64 7.42
N GLY A 431 -14.00 -28.78 6.75
CA GLY A 431 -14.41 -29.00 5.37
C GLY A 431 -13.29 -28.84 4.34
N VAL A 432 -13.27 -29.74 3.36
CA VAL A 432 -12.25 -29.81 2.29
C VAL A 432 -12.10 -28.49 1.53
N HIS A 433 -13.19 -27.75 1.32
CA HIS A 433 -13.13 -26.43 0.68
C HIS A 433 -12.31 -25.42 1.50
N ASN A 434 -12.31 -25.51 2.83
CA ASN A 434 -11.49 -24.67 3.70
C ASN A 434 -10.03 -25.11 3.72
N ALA A 435 -9.73 -26.40 3.49
CA ALA A 435 -8.37 -26.84 3.23
C ALA A 435 -7.83 -26.18 1.93
N HIS A 436 -8.62 -26.16 0.86
CA HIS A 436 -8.25 -25.43 -0.36
C HIS A 436 -8.04 -23.94 -0.11
N ASN A 437 -8.97 -23.28 0.60
CA ASN A 437 -8.83 -21.85 0.95
C ASN A 437 -7.56 -21.60 1.78
N ALA A 438 -7.21 -22.48 2.71
CA ALA A 438 -6.00 -22.37 3.52
C ALA A 438 -4.73 -22.50 2.67
N LEU A 439 -4.68 -23.42 1.70
CA LEU A 439 -3.56 -23.53 0.77
C LEU A 439 -3.43 -22.30 -0.13
N ALA A 440 -4.56 -21.75 -0.59
CA ALA A 440 -4.59 -20.53 -1.37
C ALA A 440 -4.05 -19.34 -0.55
N ALA A 441 -4.48 -19.23 0.72
CA ALA A 441 -4.00 -18.20 1.65
C ALA A 441 -2.52 -18.35 1.99
N ALA A 442 -2.04 -19.57 2.24
CA ALA A 442 -0.63 -19.86 2.46
C ALA A 442 0.23 -19.46 1.26
N ALA A 443 -0.20 -19.79 0.04
CA ALA A 443 0.46 -19.36 -1.18
C ALA A 443 0.49 -17.83 -1.32
N ALA A 444 -0.62 -17.13 -1.10
CA ALA A 444 -0.64 -15.66 -1.16
C ALA A 444 0.22 -15.01 -0.06
N GLY A 445 0.21 -15.55 1.16
CA GLY A 445 1.02 -15.08 2.28
C GLY A 445 2.52 -15.20 1.99
N LEU A 446 2.98 -16.40 1.60
CA LEU A 446 4.37 -16.65 1.21
C LEU A 446 4.79 -15.81 0.00
N ALA A 447 3.93 -15.67 -1.00
CA ALA A 447 4.18 -14.81 -2.16
C ALA A 447 4.29 -13.33 -1.79
N SER A 448 3.61 -12.90 -0.73
CA SER A 448 3.69 -11.54 -0.17
C SER A 448 4.94 -11.34 0.70
N GLY A 449 5.70 -12.40 1.00
CA GLY A 449 6.92 -12.37 1.79
C GLY A 449 6.76 -12.78 3.25
N ALA A 450 5.57 -13.26 3.66
CA ALA A 450 5.37 -13.76 5.02
C ALA A 450 6.28 -15.00 5.28
N PRO A 451 6.91 -15.11 6.46
CA PRO A 451 7.64 -16.31 6.84
C PRO A 451 6.67 -17.47 7.06
N LEU A 452 7.14 -18.71 6.85
CA LEU A 452 6.32 -19.92 7.06
C LEU A 452 5.78 -20.02 8.49
N GLU A 453 6.49 -19.50 9.50
CA GLU A 453 6.03 -19.49 10.89
C GLU A 453 4.77 -18.62 11.12
N ALA A 454 4.55 -17.60 10.28
CA ALA A 454 3.35 -16.77 10.36
C ALA A 454 2.15 -17.35 9.60
N VAL A 455 2.40 -18.33 8.71
CA VAL A 455 1.40 -19.05 7.92
C VAL A 455 0.84 -20.21 8.74
#